data_AF-G4T6J9-F1
#
_entry.id   AF-G4T6J9-F1
#
_cell.length_a   1.000
_cell.length_b   1.000
_cell.length_c   1.000
_cell.angle_alpha   90.00
_cell.angle_beta   90.00
_cell.angle_gamma   90.00
#
_symmetry.space_group_name_H-M   'P 1'
#
loop_
_entity.id
_entity.type
_entity.pdbx_description
1 polymer ?
#
loop_
_entity_poly.entity_id
_entity_poly.type
_entity_poly.pdbx_seq_one_letter_code
_entity_poly.pdbx_strand_id
1 'polypeptide(L)'
;MAHKETTGSKFDIIAAYKSFVNDPDISMPVAAMQSLSELIAQTEVATMFELMEAVKDAATRLKRHYSHNSVSLSAGCDVFYQFISSLRDFGQDFEGFKSHIIAAVREYAQNTKQVKDTIANHVDAFIQDDSVILTHGYSRVVVNALLMAHNKGRRISVYVTETRPRGLGIKTHEILTAKGIPCTIILDSAVAYTMEKVDIVMVGCEAVVESGGIVNAIGSCQIAMLAHAFHKPVHVLAESYKWTRLFPLSQYDLPTHNDHILSFDLVSTPPTSGTNSPLPGTPRRHHPVLRTSDTMPSLLFTATSVPKVPPQPSFSSSMSNVMPINQAGRNPEVDYTPPEYITLLFTDAGILTPEGISSYLVTMSLRSES
;
A
#
# COMPACT_ATOMS: atom_id res chain seq x y z
N MET A 1 -34.49 -31.07 33.61
CA MET A 1 -34.15 -31.32 32.19
C MET A 1 -33.39 -30.11 31.69
N ALA A 2 -32.08 -30.25 31.51
CA ALA A 2 -31.22 -29.18 31.03
C ALA A 2 -31.57 -28.86 29.57
N HIS A 3 -31.81 -27.58 29.29
CA HIS A 3 -31.87 -27.07 27.92
C HIS A 3 -30.50 -27.29 27.27
N LYS A 4 -30.48 -28.14 26.26
CA LYS A 4 -29.33 -28.43 25.43
C LYS A 4 -29.15 -27.23 24.50
N GLU A 5 -28.14 -26.39 24.76
CA GLU A 5 -27.67 -25.38 23.81
C GLU A 5 -27.23 -26.10 22.54
N THR A 6 -28.01 -25.96 21.47
CA THR A 6 -27.63 -26.39 20.13
C THR A 6 -26.63 -25.37 19.60
N THR A 7 -25.35 -25.57 19.88
CA THR A 7 -24.25 -24.85 19.24
C THR A 7 -24.17 -25.28 17.76
N GLY A 8 -25.01 -24.67 16.91
CA GLY A 8 -24.81 -24.68 15.47
C GLY A 8 -23.48 -23.98 15.17
N SER A 9 -22.62 -24.61 14.38
CA SER A 9 -21.30 -24.09 14.01
C SER A 9 -21.44 -22.72 13.35
N LYS A 10 -21.17 -21.65 14.10
CA LYS A 10 -21.19 -20.26 13.61
C LYS A 10 -20.15 -20.12 12.49
N PHE A 11 -20.56 -19.67 11.29
CA PHE A 11 -19.64 -19.48 10.16
C PHE A 11 -18.40 -18.66 10.54
N ASP A 12 -17.23 -19.20 10.25
CA ASP A 12 -15.95 -18.55 10.49
C ASP A 12 -15.52 -17.73 9.27
N ILE A 13 -15.97 -16.47 9.27
CA ILE A 13 -15.62 -15.50 8.23
C ILE A 13 -14.10 -15.26 8.12
N ILE A 14 -13.34 -15.40 9.21
CA ILE A 14 -11.89 -15.17 9.20
C ILE A 14 -11.21 -16.33 8.48
N ALA A 15 -11.61 -17.57 8.76
CA ALA A 15 -11.09 -18.75 8.05
C ALA A 15 -11.45 -18.72 6.56
N ALA A 16 -12.68 -18.34 6.22
CA ALA A 16 -13.11 -18.19 4.83
C ALA A 16 -12.32 -17.09 4.10
N TYR A 17 -12.16 -15.92 4.70
CA TYR A 17 -11.33 -14.86 4.10
C TYR A 17 -9.87 -15.30 3.93
N LYS A 18 -9.31 -15.99 4.92
CA LYS A 18 -7.94 -16.51 4.87
C LYS A 18 -7.73 -17.52 3.74
N SER A 19 -8.72 -18.34 3.40
CA SER A 19 -8.60 -19.28 2.28
C SER A 19 -8.47 -18.55 0.94
N PHE A 20 -9.29 -17.52 0.72
CA PHE A 20 -9.28 -16.73 -0.52
C PHE A 20 -8.05 -15.83 -0.65
N VAL A 21 -7.60 -15.16 0.42
CA VAL A 21 -6.47 -14.22 0.34
C VAL A 21 -5.12 -14.90 0.08
N ASN A 22 -5.03 -16.21 0.36
CA ASN A 22 -3.84 -17.01 0.07
C ASN A 22 -3.72 -17.37 -1.42
N ASP A 23 -4.78 -17.22 -2.21
CA ASP A 23 -4.71 -17.37 -3.66
C ASP A 23 -3.98 -16.15 -4.26
N PRO A 24 -2.86 -16.35 -4.99
CA PRO A 24 -2.07 -15.25 -5.55
C PRO A 24 -2.85 -14.40 -6.57
N ASP A 25 -3.87 -14.96 -7.23
CA ASP A 25 -4.67 -14.28 -8.22
C ASP A 25 -5.82 -13.47 -7.61
N ILE A 26 -6.17 -13.70 -6.34
CA ILE A 26 -7.29 -13.04 -5.67
C ILE A 26 -6.78 -11.81 -4.89
N SER A 27 -7.42 -10.67 -5.10
CA SER A 27 -7.11 -9.45 -4.36
C SER A 27 -7.82 -9.39 -3.02
N MET A 28 -7.27 -8.64 -2.05
CA MET A 28 -7.87 -8.52 -0.72
C MET A 28 -9.35 -8.04 -0.77
N PRO A 29 -9.73 -7.06 -1.60
CA PRO A 29 -11.14 -6.68 -1.76
C PRO A 29 -12.00 -7.83 -2.30
N VAL A 30 -11.50 -8.56 -3.30
CA VAL A 30 -12.24 -9.68 -3.91
C VAL A 30 -12.38 -10.86 -2.95
N ALA A 31 -11.34 -11.18 -2.18
CA ALA A 31 -11.40 -12.17 -1.10
C ALA A 31 -12.45 -11.79 -0.05
N ALA A 32 -12.58 -10.50 0.28
CA ALA A 32 -13.61 -10.01 1.19
C ALA A 32 -15.01 -10.29 0.64
N MET A 33 -15.27 -9.89 -0.60
CA MET A 33 -16.55 -10.12 -1.29
C MET A 33 -16.90 -11.61 -1.36
N GLN A 34 -15.93 -12.47 -1.71
CA GLN A 34 -16.15 -13.92 -1.77
C GLN A 34 -16.45 -14.51 -0.39
N SER A 35 -15.70 -14.14 0.64
CA SER A 35 -15.94 -14.61 2.01
C SER A 35 -17.31 -14.19 2.55
N LEU A 36 -17.77 -12.96 2.23
CA LEU A 36 -19.10 -12.48 2.60
C LEU A 36 -20.19 -13.18 1.77
N SER A 37 -19.95 -13.49 0.50
CA SER A 37 -20.91 -14.27 -0.29
C SER A 37 -21.08 -15.71 0.23
N GLU A 38 -20.01 -16.32 0.75
CA GLU A 38 -20.07 -17.65 1.37
C GLU A 38 -20.81 -17.63 2.71
N LEU A 39 -20.67 -16.55 3.48
CA LEU A 39 -21.53 -16.31 4.65
C LEU A 39 -23.00 -16.31 4.23
N ILE A 40 -23.38 -15.54 3.20
CA ILE A 40 -24.77 -15.46 2.72
C ILE A 40 -25.32 -16.84 2.38
N ALA A 41 -24.52 -17.67 1.70
CA ALA A 41 -24.88 -19.04 1.32
C ALA A 41 -25.18 -19.96 2.52
N GLN A 42 -24.58 -19.67 3.68
CA GLN A 42 -24.76 -20.46 4.91
C GLN A 42 -25.77 -19.84 5.88
N THR A 43 -26.30 -18.65 5.57
CA THR A 43 -27.27 -17.98 6.44
C THR A 43 -28.70 -18.47 6.18
N GLU A 44 -29.40 -18.83 7.26
CA GLU A 44 -30.83 -19.18 7.25
C GLU A 44 -31.74 -17.95 7.43
N VAL A 45 -31.20 -16.74 7.32
CA VAL A 45 -31.99 -15.49 7.44
C VAL A 45 -33.12 -15.47 6.42
N ALA A 46 -34.25 -14.85 6.76
CA ALA A 46 -35.45 -14.81 5.91
C ALA A 46 -35.79 -13.40 5.42
N THR A 47 -35.09 -12.38 5.91
CA THR A 47 -35.35 -10.98 5.57
C THR A 47 -34.10 -10.26 5.11
N MET A 48 -34.31 -9.23 4.27
CA MET A 48 -33.25 -8.33 3.82
C MET A 48 -32.55 -7.63 4.99
N PHE A 49 -33.31 -7.25 6.02
CA PHE A 49 -32.76 -6.55 7.19
C PHE A 49 -31.77 -7.44 7.94
N GLU A 50 -32.16 -8.67 8.26
CA GLU A 50 -31.30 -9.65 8.94
C GLU A 50 -30.05 -10.00 8.10
N LEU A 51 -30.21 -10.12 6.78
CA LEU A 51 -29.10 -10.35 5.86
C LEU A 51 -28.08 -9.21 5.90
N MET A 52 -28.55 -7.97 5.76
CA MET A 52 -27.68 -6.79 5.80
C MET A 52 -27.00 -6.64 7.15
N GLU A 53 -27.69 -6.93 8.25
CA GLU A 53 -27.11 -6.94 9.60
C GLU A 53 -26.04 -8.02 9.76
N ALA A 54 -26.30 -9.25 9.28
CA ALA A 54 -25.34 -10.34 9.33
C ALA A 54 -24.07 -10.04 8.52
N VAL A 55 -24.21 -9.48 7.31
CA VAL A 55 -23.07 -9.04 6.49
C VAL A 55 -22.31 -7.93 7.22
N LYS A 56 -23.00 -6.96 7.85
CA LYS A 56 -22.42 -5.87 8.67
C LYS A 56 -21.62 -6.36 9.86
N ASP A 57 -22.14 -7.31 10.62
CA ASP A 57 -21.40 -7.94 11.71
C ASP A 57 -20.15 -8.63 11.20
N ALA A 58 -20.27 -9.44 10.13
CA ALA A 58 -19.15 -10.19 9.57
C ALA A 58 -18.04 -9.28 9.01
N ALA A 59 -18.40 -8.23 8.27
CA ALA A 59 -17.43 -7.24 7.79
C ALA A 59 -16.72 -6.53 8.95
N THR A 60 -17.45 -6.18 10.01
CA THR A 60 -16.86 -5.55 11.21
C THR A 60 -15.87 -6.49 11.92
N ARG A 61 -16.21 -7.78 12.02
CA ARG A 61 -15.32 -8.82 12.56
C ARG A 61 -14.04 -8.97 11.73
N LEU A 62 -14.15 -8.97 10.40
CA LEU A 62 -12.99 -8.99 9.50
C LEU A 62 -12.11 -7.74 9.68
N LYS A 63 -12.71 -6.55 9.62
CA LYS A 63 -12.00 -5.26 9.78
C LYS A 63 -11.26 -5.19 11.12
N ARG A 64 -11.86 -5.70 12.20
CA ARG A 64 -11.23 -5.77 13.53
C ARG A 64 -10.06 -6.76 13.59
N HIS A 65 -10.20 -7.94 12.98
CA HIS A 65 -9.15 -8.96 12.97
C HIS A 65 -7.93 -8.51 12.15
N TYR A 66 -8.15 -7.84 11.02
CA TYR A 66 -7.11 -7.33 10.13
C TYR A 66 -6.89 -5.82 10.28
N SER A 67 -6.93 -5.31 11.52
CA SER A 67 -6.84 -3.87 11.82
C SER A 67 -5.63 -3.17 11.20
N HIS A 68 -4.49 -3.86 11.11
CA HIS A 68 -3.23 -3.35 10.56
C HIS A 68 -3.19 -3.23 9.02
N ASN A 69 -4.09 -3.93 8.31
CA ASN A 69 -4.20 -3.89 6.84
C ASN A 69 -5.67 -3.92 6.43
N SER A 70 -6.45 -3.01 7.01
CA SER A 70 -7.90 -3.00 6.89
C SER A 70 -8.41 -2.16 5.72
N VAL A 71 -7.59 -1.32 5.09
CA VAL A 71 -8.06 -0.34 4.10
C VAL A 71 -8.54 -1.03 2.82
N SER A 72 -7.71 -1.88 2.21
CA SER A 72 -8.09 -2.63 1.00
C SER A 72 -9.25 -3.60 1.26
N LEU A 73 -9.21 -4.28 2.41
CA LEU A 73 -10.31 -5.13 2.89
C LEU A 73 -11.61 -4.33 3.02
N SER A 74 -11.54 -3.12 3.58
CA SER A 74 -12.71 -2.27 3.80
C SER A 74 -13.32 -1.80 2.49
N ALA A 75 -12.51 -1.42 1.51
CA ALA A 75 -12.99 -1.09 0.16
C ALA A 75 -13.83 -2.25 -0.42
N GLY A 76 -13.34 -3.50 -0.31
CA GLY A 76 -14.08 -4.67 -0.76
C GLY A 76 -15.42 -4.89 -0.05
N CYS A 77 -15.46 -4.69 1.27
CA CYS A 77 -16.71 -4.77 2.02
C CYS A 77 -17.69 -3.65 1.62
N ASP A 78 -17.22 -2.43 1.41
CA ASP A 78 -18.06 -1.29 1.10
C ASP A 78 -18.66 -1.40 -0.32
N VAL A 79 -17.86 -1.84 -1.29
CA VAL A 79 -18.32 -2.21 -2.64
C VAL A 79 -19.37 -3.31 -2.57
N PHE A 80 -19.17 -4.32 -1.71
CA PHE A 80 -20.13 -5.41 -1.53
C PHE A 80 -21.49 -4.92 -0.99
N TYR A 81 -21.51 -3.99 -0.05
CA TYR A 81 -22.77 -3.41 0.44
C TYR A 81 -23.52 -2.64 -0.64
N GLN A 82 -22.80 -1.83 -1.41
CA GLN A 82 -23.39 -1.08 -2.52
C GLN A 82 -23.96 -2.04 -3.57
N PHE A 83 -23.22 -3.11 -3.86
CA PHE A 83 -23.66 -4.17 -4.76
C PHE A 83 -24.97 -4.83 -4.29
N ILE A 84 -25.05 -5.28 -3.04
CA ILE A 84 -26.29 -5.88 -2.50
C ILE A 84 -27.44 -4.86 -2.53
N SER A 85 -27.16 -3.61 -2.15
CA SER A 85 -28.17 -2.55 -2.13
C SER A 85 -28.72 -2.24 -3.53
N SER A 86 -27.87 -2.30 -4.56
CA SER A 86 -28.28 -2.09 -5.96
C SER A 86 -29.16 -3.22 -6.51
N LEU A 87 -29.13 -4.40 -5.90
CA LEU A 87 -29.95 -5.55 -6.30
C LEU A 87 -31.29 -5.61 -5.57
N ARG A 88 -31.63 -4.63 -4.73
CA ARG A 88 -32.83 -4.67 -3.87
C ARG A 88 -34.15 -4.77 -4.62
N ASP A 89 -34.21 -4.24 -5.84
CA ASP A 89 -35.41 -4.26 -6.69
C ASP A 89 -35.57 -5.57 -7.49
N PHE A 90 -34.74 -6.58 -7.20
CA PHE A 90 -34.81 -7.87 -7.85
C PHE A 90 -36.09 -8.62 -7.42
N GLY A 91 -37.09 -8.64 -8.30
CA GLY A 91 -38.45 -9.16 -8.06
C GLY A 91 -38.58 -10.69 -7.93
N GLN A 92 -37.57 -11.38 -7.38
CA GLN A 92 -37.63 -12.81 -7.05
C GLN A 92 -37.88 -13.04 -5.56
N ASP A 93 -38.15 -14.30 -5.20
CA ASP A 93 -38.22 -14.73 -3.81
C ASP A 93 -36.85 -14.61 -3.13
N PHE A 94 -36.84 -14.61 -1.80
CA PHE A 94 -35.64 -14.28 -1.02
C PHE A 94 -34.47 -15.27 -1.23
N GLU A 95 -34.77 -16.55 -1.45
CA GLU A 95 -33.75 -17.55 -1.76
C GLU A 95 -33.20 -17.41 -3.18
N GLY A 96 -34.05 -17.03 -4.15
CA GLY A 96 -33.62 -16.61 -5.48
C GLY A 96 -32.68 -15.40 -5.42
N PHE A 97 -32.98 -14.42 -4.57
CA PHE A 97 -32.15 -13.24 -4.34
C PHE A 97 -30.76 -13.60 -3.77
N LYS A 98 -30.68 -14.46 -2.73
CA LYS A 98 -29.39 -14.95 -2.20
C LYS A 98 -28.58 -15.66 -3.28
N SER A 99 -29.22 -16.56 -4.03
CA SER A 99 -28.59 -17.31 -5.11
C SER A 99 -28.03 -16.39 -6.19
N HIS A 100 -28.76 -15.33 -6.52
CA HIS A 100 -28.35 -14.32 -7.48
C HIS A 100 -27.10 -13.55 -7.01
N ILE A 101 -27.05 -13.09 -5.74
CA ILE A 101 -25.86 -12.44 -5.17
C ILE A 101 -24.63 -13.35 -5.30
N ILE A 102 -24.76 -14.62 -4.90
CA ILE A 102 -23.64 -15.58 -4.92
C ILE A 102 -23.13 -15.79 -6.34
N ALA A 103 -24.05 -15.97 -7.30
CA ALA A 103 -23.70 -16.13 -8.71
C ALA A 103 -22.97 -14.89 -9.26
N ALA A 104 -23.50 -13.70 -8.97
CA ALA A 104 -22.94 -12.46 -9.48
C ALA A 104 -21.57 -12.13 -8.86
N VAL A 105 -21.33 -12.44 -7.58
CA VAL A 105 -20.01 -12.26 -6.94
C VAL A 105 -18.98 -13.21 -7.54
N ARG A 106 -19.39 -14.45 -7.85
CA ARG A 106 -18.51 -15.43 -8.50
C ARG A 106 -18.12 -14.96 -9.90
N GLU A 107 -19.09 -14.47 -10.68
CA GLU A 107 -18.85 -13.89 -11.99
C GLU A 107 -17.93 -12.66 -11.90
N TYR A 108 -18.23 -11.74 -10.97
CA TYR A 108 -17.42 -10.56 -10.72
C TYR A 108 -15.95 -10.93 -10.45
N ALA A 109 -15.71 -11.88 -9.55
CA ALA A 109 -14.36 -12.33 -9.23
C ALA A 109 -13.62 -12.95 -10.44
N GLN A 110 -14.32 -13.67 -11.32
CA GLN A 110 -13.74 -14.17 -12.56
C GLN A 110 -13.35 -13.03 -13.51
N ASN A 111 -14.21 -12.01 -13.62
CA ASN A 111 -13.98 -10.85 -14.48
C ASN A 111 -12.81 -9.98 -14.00
N THR A 112 -12.53 -9.93 -12.70
CA THR A 112 -11.38 -9.17 -12.17
C THR A 112 -10.02 -9.65 -12.68
N LYS A 113 -9.91 -10.86 -13.24
CA LYS A 113 -8.66 -11.36 -13.85
C LYS A 113 -8.24 -10.50 -15.05
N GLN A 114 -9.19 -10.03 -15.85
CA GLN A 114 -8.96 -9.24 -17.07
C GLN A 114 -8.65 -7.76 -16.77
N VAL A 115 -9.05 -7.27 -15.59
CA VAL A 115 -8.83 -5.86 -15.17
C VAL A 115 -7.36 -5.47 -15.22
N LYS A 116 -6.45 -6.37 -14.84
CA LYS A 116 -4.99 -6.12 -14.86
C LYS A 116 -4.49 -5.88 -16.29
N ASP A 117 -5.06 -6.56 -17.28
CA ASP A 117 -4.67 -6.43 -18.68
C ASP A 117 -5.23 -5.15 -19.28
N THR A 118 -6.45 -4.76 -18.93
CA THR A 118 -7.03 -3.47 -19.30
C THR A 118 -6.17 -2.31 -18.80
N ILE A 119 -5.79 -2.33 -17.50
CA ILE A 119 -4.94 -1.30 -16.91
C ILE A 119 -3.56 -1.26 -17.58
N ALA A 120 -2.96 -2.43 -17.84
CA ALA A 120 -1.68 -2.53 -18.53
C ALA A 120 -1.74 -1.94 -19.95
N ASN A 121 -2.84 -2.15 -20.68
CA ASN A 121 -3.04 -1.53 -21.99
C ASN A 121 -3.20 -0.01 -21.91
N HIS A 122 -3.85 0.52 -20.87
CA HIS A 122 -4.00 1.97 -20.70
C HIS A 122 -2.65 2.68 -20.47
N VAL A 123 -1.73 2.07 -19.72
CA VAL A 123 -0.42 2.68 -19.42
C VAL A 123 0.64 2.43 -20.50
N ASP A 124 0.45 1.44 -21.37
CA ASP A 124 1.42 1.05 -22.42
C ASP A 124 1.87 2.22 -23.30
N ALA A 125 0.97 3.16 -23.60
CA ALA A 125 1.28 4.35 -24.40
C ALA A 125 2.22 5.36 -23.68
N PHE A 126 2.35 5.25 -22.36
CA PHE A 126 3.16 6.13 -21.52
C PHE A 126 4.55 5.52 -21.21
N ILE A 127 4.75 4.24 -21.55
CA ILE A 127 6.05 3.57 -21.41
C ILE A 127 6.80 3.72 -22.74
N GLN A 128 7.83 4.56 -22.72
CA GLN A 128 8.67 4.79 -23.89
C GLN A 128 9.80 3.75 -23.98
N ASP A 129 10.40 3.69 -25.16
CA ASP A 129 11.57 2.86 -25.39
C ASP A 129 12.77 3.48 -24.66
N ASP A 130 13.62 2.62 -24.09
CA ASP A 130 14.76 2.97 -23.23
C ASP A 130 14.39 3.68 -21.91
N SER A 131 13.13 3.67 -21.48
CA SER A 131 12.71 4.28 -20.21
C SER A 131 13.26 3.60 -18.97
N VAL A 132 13.66 4.40 -17.98
CA VAL A 132 14.00 3.98 -16.63
C VAL A 132 12.81 4.22 -15.70
N ILE A 133 12.25 3.13 -15.17
CA ILE A 133 11.04 3.14 -14.35
C ILE A 133 11.43 2.89 -12.89
N LEU A 134 10.92 3.70 -11.96
CA LEU A 134 10.99 3.41 -10.53
C LEU A 134 9.66 2.85 -10.03
N THR A 135 9.70 1.74 -9.30
CA THR A 135 8.54 1.16 -8.62
C THR A 135 8.79 0.92 -7.14
N HIS A 136 7.71 0.81 -6.37
CA HIS A 136 7.73 0.63 -4.92
C HIS A 136 7.09 -0.70 -4.52
N GLY A 137 7.90 -1.63 -4.01
CA GLY A 137 7.45 -2.92 -3.51
C GLY A 137 6.91 -3.86 -4.58
N TYR A 138 5.89 -4.64 -4.24
CA TYR A 138 5.21 -5.56 -5.14
C TYR A 138 3.77 -5.13 -5.40
N SER A 139 3.47 -4.89 -6.67
CA SER A 139 2.12 -4.65 -7.15
C SER A 139 1.84 -5.53 -8.37
N ARG A 140 0.76 -6.32 -8.30
CA ARG A 140 0.35 -7.21 -9.39
C ARG A 140 0.06 -6.46 -10.68
N VAL A 141 -0.63 -5.31 -10.61
CA VAL A 141 -0.96 -4.49 -11.77
C VAL A 141 0.27 -3.83 -12.38
N VAL A 142 1.21 -3.35 -11.56
CA VAL A 142 2.46 -2.75 -12.07
C VAL A 142 3.33 -3.81 -12.73
N VAL A 143 3.55 -4.95 -12.08
CA VAL A 143 4.31 -6.06 -12.67
C VAL A 143 3.67 -6.52 -13.98
N ASN A 144 2.33 -6.65 -14.03
CA ASN A 144 1.64 -7.02 -15.28
C ASN A 144 1.90 -6.01 -16.41
N ALA A 145 1.83 -4.70 -16.11
CA ALA A 145 2.10 -3.65 -17.08
C ALA A 145 3.54 -3.69 -17.60
N LEU A 146 4.52 -3.86 -16.71
CA LEU A 146 5.94 -3.95 -17.09
C LEU A 146 6.23 -5.19 -17.95
N LEU A 147 5.65 -6.34 -17.59
CA LEU A 147 5.76 -7.57 -18.37
C LEU A 147 5.09 -7.42 -19.75
N MET A 148 3.92 -6.79 -19.81
CA MET A 148 3.22 -6.54 -21.07
C MET A 148 4.03 -5.61 -21.98
N ALA A 149 4.56 -4.51 -21.45
CA ALA A 149 5.41 -3.58 -22.20
C ALA A 149 6.65 -4.29 -22.76
N HIS A 150 7.31 -5.11 -21.95
CA HIS A 150 8.46 -5.91 -22.39
C HIS A 150 8.10 -6.91 -23.49
N ASN A 151 6.97 -7.64 -23.33
CA ASN A 151 6.49 -8.60 -24.33
C ASN A 151 6.11 -7.92 -25.66
N LYS A 152 5.74 -6.64 -25.63
CA LYS A 152 5.51 -5.79 -26.82
C LYS A 152 6.81 -5.24 -27.43
N GLY A 153 7.97 -5.58 -26.87
CA GLY A 153 9.28 -5.20 -27.39
C GLY A 153 9.83 -3.88 -26.87
N ARG A 154 9.23 -3.26 -25.83
CA ARG A 154 9.78 -2.06 -25.19
C ARG A 154 11.07 -2.41 -24.46
N ARG A 155 12.14 -1.65 -24.71
CA ARG A 155 13.35 -1.68 -23.89
C ARG A 155 13.11 -0.83 -22.65
N ILE A 156 13.08 -1.46 -21.47
CA ILE A 156 12.87 -0.76 -20.20
C ILE A 156 13.87 -1.24 -19.17
N SER A 157 14.22 -0.38 -18.22
CA SER A 157 15.00 -0.74 -17.03
C SER A 157 14.25 -0.32 -15.77
N VAL A 158 14.32 -1.12 -14.71
CA VAL A 158 13.47 -0.92 -13.51
C VAL A 158 14.30 -0.81 -12.23
N TYR A 159 14.18 0.31 -11.53
CA TYR A 159 14.53 0.39 -10.12
C TYR A 159 13.34 -0.05 -9.27
N VAL A 160 13.60 -0.89 -8.27
CA VAL A 160 12.60 -1.27 -7.28
C VAL A 160 13.13 -1.05 -5.88
N THR A 161 12.37 -0.39 -5.01
CA THR A 161 12.75 -0.24 -3.60
C THR A 161 12.57 -1.56 -2.85
N GLU A 162 13.41 -1.85 -1.86
CA GLU A 162 13.23 -3.04 -1.01
C GLU A 162 11.89 -3.06 -0.26
N THR A 163 11.35 -1.90 0.12
CA THR A 163 10.05 -1.70 0.79
C THR A 163 10.01 -2.35 2.17
N ARG A 164 10.86 -1.87 3.08
CA ARG A 164 10.79 -2.23 4.50
C ARG A 164 9.45 -1.76 5.09
N PRO A 165 8.85 -2.50 6.05
CA PRO A 165 9.33 -3.77 6.61
C PRO A 165 8.98 -5.00 5.78
N ARG A 166 8.08 -4.89 4.78
CA ARG A 166 7.51 -6.03 4.05
C ARG A 166 8.49 -6.74 3.12
N GLY A 167 9.54 -6.05 2.65
CA GLY A 167 10.58 -6.63 1.78
C GLY A 167 10.09 -7.02 0.38
N LEU A 168 8.91 -6.53 -0.03
CA LEU A 168 8.22 -7.00 -1.22
C LEU A 168 8.90 -6.61 -2.53
N GLY A 169 9.83 -5.65 -2.51
CA GLY A 169 10.62 -5.29 -3.69
C GLY A 169 11.45 -6.45 -4.24
N ILE A 170 11.89 -7.36 -3.37
CA ILE A 170 12.66 -8.55 -3.75
C ILE A 170 11.86 -9.42 -4.72
N LYS A 171 10.58 -9.63 -4.43
CA LYS A 171 9.67 -10.41 -5.29
C LYS A 171 9.51 -9.78 -6.68
N THR A 172 9.35 -8.46 -6.75
CA THR A 172 9.26 -7.74 -8.03
C THR A 172 10.55 -7.92 -8.84
N HIS A 173 11.70 -7.76 -8.20
CA HIS A 173 12.99 -7.97 -8.85
C HIS A 173 13.14 -9.39 -9.40
N GLU A 174 12.84 -10.42 -8.61
CA GLU A 174 12.89 -11.83 -9.05
C GLU A 174 12.00 -12.09 -10.28
N ILE A 175 10.77 -11.58 -10.27
CA ILE A 175 9.83 -11.76 -11.39
C ILE A 175 10.34 -11.07 -12.67
N LEU A 176 10.81 -9.83 -12.59
CA LEU A 176 11.22 -9.05 -13.75
C LEU A 176 12.53 -9.60 -14.36
N THR A 177 13.51 -9.91 -13.52
CA THR A 177 14.79 -10.49 -13.97
C THR A 177 14.63 -11.87 -14.58
N ALA A 178 13.74 -12.72 -14.03
CA ALA A 178 13.41 -14.02 -14.62
C ALA A 178 12.80 -13.92 -16.03
N LYS A 179 12.26 -12.75 -16.39
CA LYS A 179 11.72 -12.44 -17.72
C LYS A 179 12.69 -11.67 -18.62
N GLY A 180 13.92 -11.43 -18.16
CA GLY A 180 14.96 -10.74 -18.94
C GLY A 180 14.87 -9.22 -18.89
N ILE A 181 14.04 -8.64 -18.01
CA ILE A 181 13.96 -7.19 -17.82
C ILE A 181 15.07 -6.76 -16.86
N PRO A 182 15.96 -5.82 -17.25
CA PRO A 182 16.95 -5.24 -16.35
C PRO A 182 16.28 -4.61 -15.13
N CYS A 183 16.54 -5.16 -13.94
CA CYS A 183 15.95 -4.67 -12.70
C CYS A 183 17.00 -4.63 -11.59
N THR A 184 16.96 -3.62 -10.72
CA THR A 184 17.88 -3.48 -9.59
C THR A 184 17.12 -3.02 -8.35
N ILE A 185 17.36 -3.72 -7.23
CA ILE A 185 16.83 -3.33 -5.93
C ILE A 185 17.64 -2.15 -5.37
N ILE A 186 16.94 -1.14 -4.87
CA ILE A 186 17.52 0.02 -4.18
C ILE A 186 17.04 0.07 -2.73
N LEU A 187 17.87 0.63 -1.85
CA LEU A 187 17.46 0.92 -0.48
C LEU A 187 16.32 1.96 -0.48
N ASP A 188 15.43 1.89 0.49
CA ASP A 188 14.36 2.88 0.64
C ASP A 188 14.92 4.32 0.82
N SER A 189 16.12 4.45 1.39
CA SER A 189 16.85 5.72 1.54
C SER A 189 17.61 6.17 0.28
N ALA A 190 17.76 5.31 -0.73
CA ALA A 190 18.51 5.61 -1.96
C ALA A 190 17.63 6.15 -3.09
N VAL A 191 16.32 6.29 -2.88
CA VAL A 191 15.36 6.78 -3.88
C VAL A 191 15.79 8.11 -4.48
N ALA A 192 16.11 9.10 -3.63
CA ALA A 192 16.51 10.44 -4.09
C ALA A 192 17.78 10.40 -4.95
N TYR A 193 18.75 9.54 -4.60
CA TYR A 193 19.98 9.36 -5.36
C TYR A 193 19.74 8.82 -6.77
N THR A 194 18.71 7.99 -6.95
CA THR A 194 18.36 7.43 -8.26
C THR A 194 17.46 8.31 -9.11
N MET A 195 16.80 9.31 -8.52
CA MET A 195 15.69 10.03 -9.16
C MET A 195 16.10 10.78 -10.43
N GLU A 196 17.33 11.27 -10.53
CA GLU A 196 17.83 11.93 -11.75
C GLU A 196 17.81 11.00 -12.97
N LYS A 197 18.02 9.70 -12.76
CA LYS A 197 18.01 8.67 -13.81
C LYS A 197 16.63 8.14 -14.13
N VAL A 198 15.64 8.38 -13.27
CA VAL A 198 14.27 7.87 -13.44
C VAL A 198 13.53 8.76 -14.43
N ASP A 199 12.82 8.15 -15.38
CA ASP A 199 11.95 8.87 -16.31
C ASP A 199 10.52 8.93 -15.81
N ILE A 200 10.07 7.87 -15.14
CA ILE A 200 8.70 7.71 -14.66
C ILE A 200 8.66 6.88 -13.37
N VAL A 201 7.82 7.30 -12.43
CA VAL A 201 7.49 6.50 -11.25
C VAL A 201 6.17 5.76 -11.51
N MET A 202 6.17 4.44 -11.31
CA MET A 202 4.97 3.60 -11.42
C MET A 202 4.73 2.83 -10.13
N VAL A 203 3.62 3.11 -9.45
CA VAL A 203 3.25 2.46 -8.19
C VAL A 203 1.85 1.84 -8.25
N GLY A 204 1.63 0.79 -7.47
CA GLY A 204 0.29 0.31 -7.18
C GLY A 204 -0.32 1.03 -5.98
N CYS A 205 -1.49 0.58 -5.55
CA CYS A 205 -2.09 1.00 -4.28
C CYS A 205 -2.89 -0.13 -3.64
N GLU A 206 -3.15 0.03 -2.34
CA GLU A 206 -4.12 -0.75 -1.58
C GLU A 206 -5.52 -0.16 -1.67
N ALA A 207 -5.61 1.17 -1.73
CA ALA A 207 -6.86 1.91 -1.94
C ALA A 207 -6.64 3.26 -2.65
N VAL A 208 -7.69 3.71 -3.35
CA VAL A 208 -7.79 5.08 -3.87
C VAL A 208 -8.86 5.80 -3.06
N VAL A 209 -8.53 6.96 -2.48
CA VAL A 209 -9.42 7.72 -1.60
C VAL A 209 -10.22 8.78 -2.37
N GLU A 210 -11.22 9.38 -1.74
CA GLU A 210 -12.15 10.31 -2.41
C GLU A 210 -11.50 11.57 -3.00
N SER A 211 -10.38 12.02 -2.43
CA SER A 211 -9.60 13.14 -2.95
C SER A 211 -8.81 12.80 -4.22
N GLY A 212 -8.80 11.52 -4.64
CA GLY A 212 -7.94 11.02 -5.72
C GLY A 212 -6.51 10.66 -5.27
N GLY A 213 -6.21 10.83 -3.98
CA GLY A 213 -4.99 10.30 -3.37
C GLY A 213 -5.01 8.78 -3.23
N ILE A 214 -3.91 8.19 -2.75
CA ILE A 214 -3.81 6.73 -2.56
C ILE A 214 -3.34 6.36 -1.16
N VAL A 215 -3.74 5.17 -0.70
CA VAL A 215 -3.12 4.47 0.42
C VAL A 215 -2.33 3.30 -0.14
N ASN A 216 -1.05 3.21 0.21
CA ASN A 216 -0.14 2.16 -0.26
C ASN A 216 0.92 1.85 0.81
N ALA A 217 1.80 0.89 0.53
CA ALA A 217 2.93 0.56 1.39
C ALA A 217 3.74 1.80 1.79
N ILE A 218 4.20 1.81 3.05
CA ILE A 218 5.01 2.89 3.63
C ILE A 218 6.22 3.22 2.75
N GLY A 219 6.36 4.51 2.41
CA GLY A 219 7.39 5.01 1.51
C GLY A 219 6.82 5.47 0.16
N SER A 220 5.57 5.13 -0.18
CA SER A 220 4.94 5.59 -1.43
C SER A 220 4.80 7.11 -1.48
N CYS A 221 4.40 7.75 -0.37
CA CYS A 221 4.29 9.20 -0.28
C CYS A 221 5.66 9.86 -0.39
N GLN A 222 6.69 9.28 0.23
CA GLN A 222 8.07 9.77 0.14
C GLN A 222 8.56 9.76 -1.32
N ILE A 223 8.32 8.66 -2.05
CA ILE A 223 8.70 8.54 -3.45
C ILE A 223 7.94 9.57 -4.30
N ALA A 224 6.64 9.74 -4.09
CA ALA A 224 5.82 10.68 -4.84
C ALA A 224 6.26 12.14 -4.63
N MET A 225 6.57 12.53 -3.38
CA MET A 225 7.12 13.85 -3.07
C MET A 225 8.48 14.09 -3.73
N LEU A 226 9.37 13.09 -3.71
CA LEU A 226 10.66 13.18 -4.39
C LEU A 226 10.49 13.28 -5.90
N ALA A 227 9.63 12.46 -6.50
CA ALA A 227 9.35 12.53 -7.93
C ALA A 227 8.82 13.91 -8.33
N HIS A 228 7.90 14.48 -7.54
CA HIS A 228 7.39 15.83 -7.74
C HIS A 228 8.52 16.88 -7.69
N ALA A 229 9.43 16.81 -6.72
CA ALA A 229 10.56 17.72 -6.59
C ALA A 229 11.56 17.62 -7.76
N PHE A 230 11.69 16.44 -8.38
CA PHE A 230 12.53 16.19 -9.56
C PHE A 230 11.75 16.31 -10.89
N HIS A 231 10.49 16.78 -10.84
CA HIS A 231 9.61 16.91 -12.00
C HIS A 231 9.42 15.61 -12.80
N LYS A 232 9.37 14.47 -12.09
CA LYS A 232 9.11 13.15 -12.66
C LYS A 232 7.62 12.80 -12.53
N PRO A 233 6.97 12.30 -13.59
CA PRO A 233 5.58 11.88 -13.52
C PRO A 233 5.41 10.69 -12.58
N VAL A 234 4.35 10.72 -11.78
CA VAL A 234 3.93 9.64 -10.88
C VAL A 234 2.65 9.03 -11.44
N HIS A 235 2.73 7.76 -11.83
CA HIS A 235 1.61 7.01 -12.40
C HIS A 235 1.19 5.93 -11.41
N VAL A 236 -0.08 5.97 -11.02
CA VAL A 236 -0.68 5.00 -10.13
C VAL A 236 -1.48 4.01 -10.97
N LEU A 237 -1.24 2.72 -10.80
CA LEU A 237 -2.07 1.67 -11.39
C LEU A 237 -2.99 1.11 -10.30
N ALA A 238 -4.29 1.21 -10.51
CA ALA A 238 -5.29 0.86 -9.51
C ALA A 238 -6.53 0.24 -10.14
N GLU A 239 -6.97 -0.89 -9.59
CA GLU A 239 -8.27 -1.47 -9.92
C GLU A 239 -9.41 -0.66 -9.31
N SER A 240 -10.51 -0.48 -10.04
CA SER A 240 -11.67 0.35 -9.64
C SER A 240 -12.31 -0.11 -8.33
N TYR A 241 -12.25 -1.41 -8.03
CA TYR A 241 -12.77 -1.98 -6.78
C TYR A 241 -11.92 -1.70 -5.53
N LYS A 242 -10.81 -0.98 -5.67
CA LYS A 242 -10.02 -0.47 -4.55
C LYS A 242 -10.42 0.95 -4.16
N TRP A 243 -11.40 1.55 -4.81
CA TRP A 243 -11.83 2.89 -4.49
C TRP A 243 -12.66 2.88 -3.20
N THR A 244 -12.39 3.82 -2.32
CA THR A 244 -13.01 3.87 -0.98
C THR A 244 -13.51 5.26 -0.65
N ARG A 245 -14.52 5.32 0.21
CA ARG A 245 -15.16 6.55 0.73
C ARG A 245 -14.38 7.18 1.89
N LEU A 246 -13.06 7.00 1.89
CA LEU A 246 -12.17 7.58 2.88
C LEU A 246 -11.71 8.96 2.37
N PHE A 247 -11.57 9.93 3.28
CA PHE A 247 -11.02 11.25 2.98
C PHE A 247 -9.98 11.62 4.05
N PRO A 248 -8.75 11.06 3.99
CA PRO A 248 -7.73 11.35 4.99
C PRO A 248 -7.28 12.81 4.90
N LEU A 249 -7.31 13.53 6.01
CA LEU A 249 -6.77 14.89 6.10
C LEU A 249 -5.25 14.91 6.33
N SER A 250 -4.68 13.80 6.80
CA SER A 250 -3.25 13.64 7.05
C SER A 250 -2.85 12.17 7.13
N GLN A 251 -1.56 11.89 7.29
CA GLN A 251 -1.03 10.54 7.53
C GLN A 251 -1.63 9.88 8.80
N TYR A 252 -2.07 10.68 9.77
CA TYR A 252 -2.61 10.22 11.06
C TYR A 252 -4.11 9.93 11.01
N ASP A 253 -4.78 10.28 9.90
CA ASP A 253 -6.22 10.12 9.71
C ASP A 253 -6.59 8.80 8.98
N LEU A 254 -5.63 7.88 8.90
CA LEU A 254 -5.85 6.56 8.32
C LEU A 254 -6.49 5.61 9.34
N PRO A 255 -7.41 4.73 8.94
CA PRO A 255 -8.01 3.72 9.84
C PRO A 255 -7.00 2.76 10.48
N THR A 256 -5.81 2.64 9.92
CA THR A 256 -4.71 1.83 10.43
C THR A 256 -3.90 2.54 11.53
N HIS A 257 -4.07 3.85 11.69
CA HIS A 257 -3.39 4.64 12.71
C HIS A 257 -3.89 4.28 14.12
N ASN A 258 -2.99 4.30 15.10
CA ASN A 258 -3.29 4.07 16.51
C ASN A 258 -2.21 4.72 17.39
N ASP A 259 -2.53 4.92 18.67
CA ASP A 259 -1.68 5.61 19.65
C ASP A 259 -0.30 4.97 19.87
N HIS A 260 -0.10 3.71 19.45
CA HIS A 260 1.18 3.03 19.63
C HIS A 260 2.17 3.32 18.48
N ILE A 261 1.69 3.65 17.28
CA ILE A 261 2.53 3.93 16.11
C ILE A 261 3.36 5.18 16.38
N LEU A 262 4.69 5.04 16.27
CA LEU A 262 5.68 6.10 16.47
C LEU A 262 5.56 6.85 17.83
N SER A 263 4.91 6.22 18.82
CA SER A 263 4.81 6.78 20.17
C SER A 263 6.19 6.93 20.81
N PHE A 264 6.42 8.04 21.50
CA PHE A 264 7.61 8.21 22.33
C PHE A 264 7.45 7.43 23.63
N ASP A 265 8.52 6.74 24.05
CA ASP A 265 8.53 6.12 25.37
C ASP A 265 8.49 7.22 26.44
N LEU A 266 7.51 7.14 27.34
CA LEU A 266 7.49 7.99 28.52
C LEU A 266 8.73 7.63 29.34
N VAL A 267 9.65 8.59 29.48
CA VAL A 267 10.81 8.44 30.35
C VAL A 267 10.27 8.14 31.75
N SER A 268 10.42 6.90 32.20
CA SER A 268 10.25 6.57 33.61
C SER A 268 11.12 7.53 34.39
N THR A 269 10.50 8.37 35.23
CA THR A 269 11.22 9.26 36.15
C THR A 269 12.37 8.47 36.77
N PRO A 270 13.62 8.97 36.74
CA PRO A 270 14.73 8.26 37.35
C PRO A 270 14.36 7.92 38.79
N PRO A 271 14.64 6.71 39.28
CA PRO A 271 14.30 6.32 40.63
C PRO A 271 14.93 7.35 41.59
N THR A 272 14.07 8.10 42.26
CA THR A 272 14.44 8.97 43.35
C THR A 272 14.68 8.07 44.56
N SER A 273 15.90 7.55 44.70
CA SER A 273 16.46 7.12 45.99
C SER A 273 17.95 6.91 45.83
N GLY A 274 18.70 7.59 46.68
CA GLY A 274 20.12 7.82 46.53
C GLY A 274 20.98 6.62 46.88
N THR A 275 22.13 6.56 46.22
CA THR A 275 23.44 6.39 46.86
C THR A 275 24.48 6.98 45.93
N ASN A 276 25.27 7.91 46.45
CA ASN A 276 26.38 8.54 45.73
C ASN A 276 27.42 7.49 45.33
N SER A 277 27.68 7.35 44.04
CA SER A 277 28.98 6.88 43.53
C SER A 277 29.35 7.73 42.30
N PRO A 278 30.50 8.44 42.29
CA PRO A 278 30.85 9.27 41.15
C PRO A 278 31.31 8.38 39.98
N LEU A 279 30.66 8.53 38.83
CA LEU A 279 31.14 8.06 37.54
C LEU A 279 32.38 8.88 37.13
N PRO A 280 33.50 8.27 36.69
CA PRO A 280 34.67 9.01 36.25
C PRO A 280 34.53 9.49 34.80
N GLY A 281 34.78 10.78 34.58
CA GLY A 281 35.35 11.31 33.34
C GLY A 281 34.38 11.60 32.19
N THR A 282 33.78 12.80 32.19
CA THR A 282 33.42 13.48 30.94
C THR A 282 34.09 14.86 30.90
N PRO A 283 34.90 15.17 29.87
CA PRO A 283 35.40 16.53 29.67
C PRO A 283 34.26 17.47 29.26
N ARG A 284 34.24 18.66 29.86
CA ARG A 284 33.27 19.74 29.65
C ARG A 284 33.10 20.10 28.17
N ARG A 285 31.83 20.17 27.72
CA ARG A 285 31.41 20.86 26.49
C ARG A 285 31.69 22.35 26.61
N HIS A 286 32.58 22.88 25.77
CA HIS A 286 32.62 24.31 25.46
C HIS A 286 31.73 24.57 24.24
N HIS A 287 30.73 25.43 24.41
CA HIS A 287 30.00 26.06 23.31
C HIS A 287 30.93 27.02 22.56
N PRO A 288 30.95 27.04 21.21
CA PRO A 288 31.59 28.14 20.49
C PRO A 288 30.59 29.28 20.29
N VAL A 289 30.94 30.43 20.86
CA VAL A 289 30.38 31.76 20.57
C VAL A 289 30.82 32.18 19.16
N LEU A 290 29.88 32.67 18.35
CA LEU A 290 30.18 33.32 17.07
C LEU A 290 31.12 34.52 17.27
N ARG A 291 32.23 34.56 16.52
CA ARG A 291 32.95 35.80 16.21
C ARG A 291 33.27 35.86 14.72
N THR A 292 32.78 36.92 14.11
CA THR A 292 33.09 37.44 12.78
C THR A 292 34.49 38.05 12.75
N SER A 293 35.27 37.74 11.72
CA SER A 293 36.15 38.72 11.04
C SER A 293 36.85 38.10 9.83
N ASP A 294 36.79 38.83 8.73
CA ASP A 294 37.48 38.62 7.45
C ASP A 294 38.98 38.42 7.57
N THR A 295 39.54 37.50 6.77
CA THR A 295 40.69 37.75 5.87
C THR A 295 41.05 36.50 5.07
N MET A 296 41.07 36.62 3.73
CA MET A 296 41.74 35.67 2.82
C MET A 296 43.26 35.80 2.94
N PRO A 297 43.99 34.70 2.70
CA PRO A 297 45.09 34.82 1.74
C PRO A 297 45.15 33.66 0.74
N SER A 298 45.42 34.04 -0.50
CA SER A 298 45.84 33.20 -1.63
C SER A 298 47.18 32.51 -1.36
N LEU A 299 47.32 31.21 -1.66
CA LEU A 299 48.60 30.60 -2.03
C LEU A 299 48.39 29.44 -3.02
N LEU A 300 49.06 29.57 -4.17
CA LEU A 300 49.37 28.48 -5.11
C LEU A 300 50.09 27.34 -4.37
N PHE A 301 49.72 26.09 -4.63
CA PHE A 301 50.69 24.99 -4.63
C PHE A 301 50.29 23.87 -5.61
N THR A 302 51.27 23.61 -6.46
CA THR A 302 51.56 22.50 -7.39
C THR A 302 50.78 21.18 -7.28
N ALA A 303 50.49 20.64 -8.47
CA ALA A 303 50.09 19.26 -8.69
C ALA A 303 51.17 18.27 -8.21
N THR A 304 50.78 17.23 -7.47
CA THR A 304 51.32 15.86 -7.58
C THR A 304 50.58 14.89 -6.63
N SER A 305 50.41 13.66 -7.11
CA SER A 305 49.98 12.43 -6.44
C SER A 305 48.47 12.17 -6.27
N VAL A 306 48.02 11.15 -7.01
CA VAL A 306 46.72 10.47 -6.89
C VAL A 306 46.67 9.75 -5.53
N PRO A 307 45.67 10.00 -4.67
CA PRO A 307 45.49 9.23 -3.45
C PRO A 307 45.05 7.80 -3.78
N LYS A 308 45.78 6.83 -3.24
CA LYS A 308 45.48 5.40 -3.28
C LYS A 308 44.11 5.15 -2.62
N VAL A 309 43.17 4.58 -3.37
CA VAL A 309 41.83 4.21 -2.88
C VAL A 309 41.97 3.30 -1.66
N PRO A 310 41.38 3.63 -0.50
CA PRO A 310 41.41 2.75 0.66
C PRO A 310 40.68 1.45 0.36
N PRO A 311 41.14 0.30 0.87
CA PRO A 311 40.49 -0.99 0.63
C PRO A 311 39.04 -0.92 1.14
N GLN A 312 38.11 -1.37 0.30
CA GLN A 312 36.69 -1.44 0.62
C GLN A 312 36.48 -2.21 1.93
N PRO A 313 35.60 -1.75 2.84
CA PRO A 313 35.30 -2.49 4.04
C PRO A 313 34.68 -3.83 3.67
N SER A 314 35.34 -4.91 4.06
CA SER A 314 34.78 -6.26 4.06
C SER A 314 33.54 -6.24 4.95
N PHE A 315 32.35 -6.38 4.36
CA PHE A 315 31.10 -6.58 5.11
C PHE A 315 31.22 -7.89 5.91
N SER A 316 31.53 -7.77 7.20
CA SER A 316 31.52 -8.91 8.12
C SER A 316 30.08 -9.34 8.35
N SER A 317 29.78 -10.62 8.14
CA SER A 317 28.43 -11.21 8.14
C SER A 317 27.81 -11.41 9.53
N SER A 318 28.21 -10.66 10.57
CA SER A 318 27.83 -10.98 11.96
C SER A 318 27.13 -9.90 12.78
N MET A 319 26.71 -8.77 12.21
CA MET A 319 25.69 -7.90 12.83
C MET A 319 24.86 -7.21 11.75
N SER A 320 23.66 -7.72 11.48
CA SER A 320 22.65 -6.95 10.77
C SER A 320 22.18 -5.84 11.73
N ASN A 321 22.69 -4.62 11.55
CA ASN A 321 22.18 -3.41 12.21
C ASN A 321 20.80 -3.06 11.64
N VAL A 322 19.87 -4.00 11.74
CA VAL A 322 18.49 -3.92 11.28
C VAL A 322 17.63 -3.65 12.51
N MET A 323 16.60 -2.83 12.32
CA MET A 323 15.65 -2.49 13.38
C MET A 323 15.08 -3.77 14.04
N PRO A 324 15.12 -3.89 15.38
CA PRO A 324 14.51 -5.00 16.11
C PRO A 324 13.00 -5.13 15.82
N ILE A 325 12.47 -6.36 15.84
CA ILE A 325 11.07 -6.65 15.45
C ILE A 325 10.05 -5.86 16.28
N ASN A 326 10.28 -5.74 17.60
CA ASN A 326 9.42 -4.97 18.48
C ASN A 326 9.38 -3.48 18.11
N GLN A 327 10.51 -2.91 17.68
CA GLN A 327 10.57 -1.53 17.21
C GLN A 327 9.96 -1.40 15.80
N ALA A 328 10.18 -2.38 14.93
CA ALA A 328 9.59 -2.41 13.59
C ALA A 328 8.05 -2.39 13.64
N GLY A 329 7.45 -3.14 14.58
CA GLY A 329 5.99 -3.15 14.81
C GLY A 329 5.39 -1.83 15.31
N ARG A 330 6.22 -0.85 15.70
CA ARG A 330 5.78 0.52 16.05
C ARG A 330 5.80 1.47 14.86
N ASN A 331 6.24 1.02 13.68
CA ASN A 331 6.23 1.84 12.47
C ASN A 331 4.93 1.63 11.69
N PRO A 332 4.45 2.63 10.95
CA PRO A 332 3.33 2.46 10.04
C PRO A 332 3.69 1.47 8.92
N GLU A 333 2.72 0.66 8.50
CA GLU A 333 2.88 -0.24 7.34
C GLU A 333 2.46 0.40 6.01
N VAL A 334 1.61 1.42 6.09
CA VAL A 334 1.03 2.12 4.95
C VAL A 334 1.17 3.62 5.16
N ASP A 335 1.22 4.37 4.06
CA ASP A 335 1.11 5.81 4.04
C ASP A 335 0.03 6.29 3.07
N TYR A 336 -0.39 7.53 3.27
CA TYR A 336 -1.29 8.26 2.38
C TYR A 336 -0.45 9.11 1.42
N THR A 337 -0.64 8.97 0.11
CA THR A 337 -0.08 9.89 -0.88
C THR A 337 -1.15 10.87 -1.33
N PRO A 338 -0.99 12.18 -1.03
CA PRO A 338 -1.89 13.22 -1.49
C PRO A 338 -2.01 13.32 -3.02
N PRO A 339 -3.17 13.73 -3.55
CA PRO A 339 -3.44 13.80 -4.99
C PRO A 339 -2.50 14.75 -5.74
N GLU A 340 -1.99 15.81 -5.12
CA GLU A 340 -1.09 16.78 -5.75
C GLU A 340 0.26 16.19 -6.19
N TYR A 341 0.64 15.03 -5.66
CA TYR A 341 1.86 14.32 -6.06
C TYR A 341 1.59 13.23 -7.11
N ILE A 342 0.34 13.03 -7.53
CA ILE A 342 -0.07 12.02 -8.49
C ILE A 342 -0.35 12.68 -9.84
N THR A 343 0.32 12.21 -10.89
CA THR A 343 0.11 12.73 -12.25
C THR A 343 -1.14 12.13 -12.89
N LEU A 344 -1.24 10.79 -12.90
CA LEU A 344 -2.34 10.05 -13.51
C LEU A 344 -2.62 8.75 -12.76
N LEU A 345 -3.89 8.36 -12.73
CA LEU A 345 -4.36 7.05 -12.28
C LEU A 345 -4.84 6.23 -13.49
N PHE A 346 -4.24 5.06 -13.67
CA PHE A 346 -4.59 4.09 -14.70
C PHE A 346 -5.46 3.00 -14.08
N THR A 347 -6.71 2.95 -14.52
CA THR A 347 -7.74 2.07 -13.96
C THR A 347 -8.49 1.34 -15.06
N ASP A 348 -9.27 0.32 -14.72
CA ASP A 348 -10.20 -0.33 -15.65
C ASP A 348 -11.34 0.58 -16.10
N ALA A 349 -11.66 1.63 -15.33
CA ALA A 349 -12.62 2.66 -15.73
C ALA A 349 -12.01 3.68 -16.73
N GLY A 350 -10.69 3.65 -16.95
CA GLY A 350 -9.97 4.55 -17.84
C GLY A 350 -8.76 5.22 -17.19
N ILE A 351 -8.20 6.19 -17.90
CA ILE A 351 -7.09 7.04 -17.44
C ILE A 351 -7.70 8.30 -16.82
N LEU A 352 -7.43 8.53 -15.54
CA LEU A 352 -8.07 9.59 -14.76
C LEU A 352 -7.02 10.47 -14.10
N THR A 353 -7.32 11.76 -13.98
CA THR A 353 -6.64 12.65 -13.03
C THR A 353 -7.19 12.41 -11.61
N PRO A 354 -6.47 12.82 -10.56
CA PRO A 354 -7.00 12.73 -9.20
C PRO A 354 -8.38 13.42 -9.03
N GLU A 355 -8.59 14.58 -9.66
CA GLU A 355 -9.89 15.27 -9.69
C GLU A 355 -10.99 14.47 -10.39
N GLY A 356 -10.63 13.73 -11.45
CA GLY A 356 -11.52 12.84 -12.18
C GLY A 356 -12.05 11.69 -11.30
N ILE A 357 -11.22 11.15 -10.40
CA ILE A 357 -11.63 10.14 -9.42
C ILE A 357 -12.69 10.69 -8.48
N SER A 358 -12.44 11.89 -7.92
CA SER A 358 -13.38 12.55 -7.01
C SER A 358 -14.75 12.73 -7.67
N SER A 359 -14.75 13.24 -8.90
CA SER A 359 -15.97 13.45 -9.69
C SER A 359 -16.73 12.15 -9.98
N TYR A 360 -15.99 11.07 -10.31
CA TYR A 360 -16.57 9.77 -10.57
C TYR A 360 -17.22 9.18 -9.30
N LEU A 361 -16.51 9.23 -8.17
CA LEU A 361 -17.01 8.74 -6.90
C LEU A 361 -18.27 9.50 -6.46
N VAL A 362 -18.32 10.82 -6.60
CA VAL A 362 -19.55 11.59 -6.33
C VAL A 362 -20.70 11.12 -7.23
N THR A 363 -20.43 10.93 -8.52
CA THR A 363 -21.45 10.48 -9.49
C THR A 363 -22.01 9.10 -9.15
N MET A 364 -21.16 8.17 -8.67
CA MET A 364 -21.63 6.86 -8.23
C MET A 364 -22.53 6.93 -7.00
N SER A 365 -22.24 7.83 -6.04
CA SER A 365 -23.10 8.00 -4.85
C SER A 365 -24.50 8.45 -5.25
N LEU A 366 -24.59 9.46 -6.11
CA LEU A 366 -25.87 10.02 -6.54
C LEU A 366 -26.75 8.99 -7.26
N ARG A 367 -26.15 8.05 -7.99
CA ARG A 367 -26.87 6.96 -8.67
C ARG A 367 -27.35 5.86 -7.73
N SER A 368 -26.78 5.76 -6.53
CA SER A 368 -27.20 4.77 -5.53
C SER A 368 -28.34 5.26 -4.63
N GLU A 369 -28.58 6.58 -4.62
CA GLU A 369 -29.67 7.22 -3.85
C GLU A 369 -30.93 7.50 -4.68
N SER A 370 -30.86 7.35 -6.00
CA SER A 370 -31.96 7.46 -6.97
C SER A 370 -32.51 6.11 -7.35
#